data_AF-A0A0B0D522-F1
#
_entry.id   AF-A0A0B0D522-F1
#
_cell.length_a   1.000
_cell.length_b   1.000
_cell.length_c   1.000
_cell.angle_alpha   90.00
_cell.angle_beta   90.00
_cell.angle_gamma   90.00
#
_symmetry.space_group_name_H-M   'P 1'
#
loop_
_entity.id
_entity.type
_entity.pdbx_description
1 polymer ?
#
loop_
_entity_poly.entity_id
_entity_poly.type
_entity_poly.pdbx_seq_one_letter_code
_entity_poly.pdbx_strand_id
1 'polypeptide(L)'
;MKTDHERAIEIFHKELTTHPYFERVLFKRITGLPFVYLTPKEKITQKEIEDTLRVSAARAMKGKRLTLAMSFVRKNQALYVYRVRFLVPQRKMFCCGNLCDDCIRFTQP
;
A
#
# COMPACT_ATOMS: atom_id res chain seq x y z
N MET A 1 -2.11 -20.99 5.42
CA MET A 1 -1.44 -20.64 4.14
C MET A 1 -1.66 -19.14 3.89
N LYS A 2 -0.61 -18.33 3.71
CA LYS A 2 -0.77 -16.88 3.46
C LYS A 2 -1.17 -16.60 2.01
N THR A 3 -2.13 -15.70 1.80
CA THR A 3 -2.55 -15.20 0.49
C THR A 3 -1.46 -14.38 -0.18
N ASP A 4 -1.54 -14.20 -1.49
CA ASP A 4 -0.62 -13.34 -2.25
C ASP A 4 -0.64 -11.89 -1.74
N HIS A 5 -1.82 -11.40 -1.35
CA HIS A 5 -1.99 -10.08 -0.76
C HIS A 5 -1.22 -9.94 0.56
N GLU A 6 -1.36 -10.90 1.48
CA GLU A 6 -0.65 -10.89 2.76
C GLU A 6 0.87 -10.97 2.56
N ARG A 7 1.34 -11.84 1.65
CA ARG A 7 2.76 -11.95 1.31
C ARG A 7 3.31 -10.64 0.73
N ALA A 8 2.55 -9.96 -0.12
CA ALA A 8 2.96 -8.66 -0.68
C ALA A 8 3.09 -7.60 0.41
N ILE A 9 2.14 -7.52 1.35
CA ILE A 9 2.23 -6.61 2.48
C ILE A 9 3.47 -6.88 3.31
N GLU A 10 3.79 -8.13 3.61
CA GLU A 10 4.97 -8.49 4.41
C GLU A 10 6.28 -8.10 3.72
N ILE A 11 6.40 -8.37 2.41
CA ILE A 11 7.58 -7.99 1.64
C ILE A 11 7.71 -6.45 1.59
N PHE A 12 6.60 -5.75 1.35
CA PHE A 12 6.57 -4.30 1.31
C PHE A 12 6.96 -3.67 2.67
N HIS A 13 6.43 -4.24 3.76
CA HIS A 13 6.77 -3.82 5.11
C HIS A 13 8.26 -3.98 5.37
N LYS A 14 8.81 -5.16 5.05
CA LYS A 14 10.24 -5.45 5.19
C LYS A 14 11.09 -4.47 4.38
N GLU A 15 10.84 -4.33 3.08
CA GLU A 15 11.57 -3.43 2.17
C GLU A 15 11.66 -2.01 2.73
N LEU A 16 10.52 -1.45 3.18
CA LEU A 16 10.49 -0.09 3.72
C LEU A 16 11.20 0.03 5.07
N THR A 17 10.98 -0.91 5.99
CA THR A 17 11.63 -0.87 7.32
C THR A 17 13.14 -1.01 7.25
N THR A 18 13.68 -1.66 6.21
CA THR A 18 15.13 -1.80 5.99
C THR A 18 15.70 -0.73 5.06
N HIS A 19 14.87 0.14 4.48
CA HIS A 19 15.33 1.09 3.47
C HIS A 19 16.17 2.20 4.12
N PRO A 20 17.35 2.54 3.57
CA PRO A 20 18.26 3.50 4.18
C PRO A 20 17.71 4.92 4.29
N TYR A 21 16.70 5.28 3.48
CA TYR A 21 16.08 6.60 3.47
C TYR A 21 15.18 6.88 4.67
N PHE A 22 14.68 5.85 5.36
CA PHE A 22 13.76 6.05 6.46
C PHE A 22 14.46 5.83 7.80
N GLU A 23 14.30 6.80 8.69
CA GLU A 23 14.67 6.64 10.09
C GLU A 23 13.62 5.81 10.82
N ARG A 24 12.34 6.07 10.51
CA ARG A 24 11.22 5.38 11.13
C ARG A 24 10.13 5.10 10.11
N VAL A 25 9.62 3.87 10.14
CA VAL A 25 8.46 3.43 9.36
C VAL A 25 7.44 2.82 10.31
N LEU A 26 6.20 3.28 10.26
CA LEU A 26 5.09 2.69 11.02
C LEU A 26 3.92 2.38 10.11
N PHE A 27 3.34 1.20 10.29
CA PHE A 27 2.15 0.78 9.58
C PHE A 27 0.99 0.79 10.55
N LYS A 28 -0.10 1.46 10.18
CA LYS A 28 -1.33 1.49 10.97
C LYS A 28 -2.51 1.10 10.10
N ARG A 29 -3.44 0.36 10.69
CA ARG A 29 -4.75 0.12 10.12
C ARG A 29 -5.76 0.98 10.88
N ILE A 30 -6.43 1.89 10.19
CA ILE A 30 -7.46 2.76 10.75
C ILE A 30 -8.73 2.49 9.96
N THR A 31 -9.81 2.10 10.64
CA THR A 31 -11.11 1.75 10.02
C THR A 31 -10.96 0.78 8.83
N GLY A 32 -10.13 -0.25 8.98
CA GLY A 32 -9.85 -1.24 7.93
C GLY A 32 -8.89 -0.78 6.81
N LEU A 33 -8.54 0.51 6.74
CA LEU A 33 -7.65 1.05 5.71
C LEU A 33 -6.18 1.04 6.16
N PRO A 34 -5.25 0.61 5.30
CA PRO A 34 -3.81 0.61 5.60
C PRO A 34 -3.17 1.99 5.34
N PHE A 35 -2.43 2.47 6.33
CA PHE A 35 -1.64 3.69 6.28
C PHE A 35 -0.18 3.40 6.61
N VAL A 36 0.71 4.08 5.90
CA VAL A 36 2.16 4.04 6.09
C VAL A 36 2.60 5.43 6.53
N TYR A 37 3.24 5.48 7.68
CA TYR A 37 3.81 6.68 8.27
C TYR A 37 5.32 6.57 8.11
N LEU A 38 5.92 7.57 7.46
CA LEU A 38 7.33 7.58 7.09
C LEU A 38 7.98 8.83 7.68
N THR A 39 9.02 8.62 8.48
CA THR A 39 9.97 9.66 8.86
C THR A 39 11.25 9.41 8.06
N PRO A 40 11.50 10.18 6.99
CA PRO A 40 12.72 10.07 6.23
C PRO A 40 13.88 10.69 7.01
N LYS A 41 15.09 10.26 6.69
CA LYS A 41 16.31 10.97 7.08
C LYS A 41 16.37 12.32 6.38
N GLU A 42 17.25 13.21 6.85
CA GLU A 42 17.39 14.56 6.29
C GLU A 42 17.63 14.54 4.77
N LYS A 43 17.18 15.61 4.10
CA LYS A 43 17.38 15.88 2.67
C LYS A 43 16.66 14.95 1.68
N ILE A 44 15.76 14.08 2.13
CA ILE A 44 14.91 13.29 1.22
C ILE A 44 13.65 14.08 0.84
N THR A 45 13.43 14.23 -0.47
CA THR A 45 12.28 14.90 -1.05
C THR A 45 11.05 13.99 -1.06
N GLN A 46 9.85 14.58 -1.12
CA GLN A 46 8.61 13.82 -1.24
C GLN A 46 8.60 12.90 -2.48
N LYS A 47 9.17 13.36 -3.59
CA LYS A 47 9.25 12.58 -4.83
C LYS A 47 10.08 11.31 -4.64
N GLU A 48 11.23 11.40 -3.97
CA GLU A 48 12.07 10.25 -3.66
C GLU A 48 11.33 9.25 -2.75
N ILE A 49 10.56 9.74 -1.77
CA ILE A 49 9.72 8.88 -0.92
C ILE A 49 8.69 8.13 -1.78
N GLU A 50 7.99 8.84 -2.67
CA GLU A 50 6.99 8.22 -3.55
C GLU A 50 7.60 7.22 -4.52
N ASP A 51 8.78 7.50 -5.06
CA ASP A 51 9.49 6.60 -5.95
C ASP A 51 9.97 5.35 -5.19
N THR A 52 10.48 5.51 -3.96
CA THR A 52 10.79 4.37 -3.08
C THR A 52 9.54 3.54 -2.80
N LEU A 53 8.41 4.16 -2.46
CA LEU A 53 7.15 3.45 -2.22
C LEU A 53 6.70 2.66 -3.46
N ARG A 54 6.75 3.26 -4.65
CA ARG A 54 6.41 2.59 -5.92
C ARG A 54 7.33 1.41 -6.20
N VAL A 55 8.64 1.57 -6.04
CA VAL A 55 9.63 0.52 -6.28
C VAL A 55 9.48 -0.63 -5.28
N SER A 56 9.36 -0.34 -3.98
CA SER A 56 9.15 -1.35 -2.95
C SER A 56 7.82 -2.10 -3.17
N ALA A 57 6.76 -1.40 -3.56
CA ALA A 57 5.48 -2.03 -3.91
C ALA A 57 5.60 -2.93 -5.15
N ALA A 58 6.29 -2.47 -6.20
CA ALA A 58 6.51 -3.28 -7.41
C ALA A 58 7.28 -4.56 -7.11
N ARG A 59 8.31 -4.50 -6.26
CA ARG A 59 9.05 -5.68 -5.78
C ARG A 59 8.15 -6.64 -5.00
N ALA A 60 7.35 -6.11 -4.08
CA ALA A 60 6.40 -6.90 -3.29
C ALA A 60 5.36 -7.63 -4.16
N MET A 61 4.91 -6.98 -5.23
CA MET A 61 3.93 -7.53 -6.18
C MET A 61 4.54 -8.48 -7.22
N LYS A 62 5.87 -8.60 -7.32
CA LYS A 62 6.51 -9.45 -8.33
C LYS A 62 5.95 -10.88 -8.29
N GLY A 63 5.51 -11.36 -9.45
CA GLY A 63 4.90 -12.69 -9.64
C GLY A 63 3.45 -12.81 -9.15
N LYS A 64 2.84 -11.73 -8.65
CA LYS A 64 1.47 -11.72 -8.12
C LYS A 64 0.60 -10.85 -9.01
N ARG A 65 -0.68 -11.23 -9.14
CA ARG A 65 -1.67 -10.38 -9.82
C ARG A 65 -2.24 -9.40 -8.80
N LEU A 66 -1.52 -8.31 -8.55
CA LEU A 66 -1.95 -7.24 -7.63
C LEU A 66 -1.79 -5.88 -8.32
N THR A 67 -2.64 -4.93 -7.95
CA THR A 67 -2.54 -3.53 -8.39
C THR A 67 -2.24 -2.64 -7.19
N LEU A 68 -1.29 -1.72 -7.33
CA LEU A 68 -0.99 -0.72 -6.31
C LEU A 68 -2.00 0.44 -6.39
N ALA A 69 -2.70 0.70 -5.28
CA ALA A 69 -3.43 1.94 -5.08
C ALA A 69 -2.77 2.74 -3.95
N MET A 70 -2.11 3.84 -4.31
CA MET A 70 -1.36 4.70 -3.40
C MET A 70 -1.89 6.13 -3.47
N SER A 71 -2.11 6.76 -2.31
CA SER A 71 -2.50 8.17 -2.23
C SER A 71 -1.79 8.86 -1.08
N PHE A 72 -1.20 10.03 -1.35
CA PHE A 72 -0.70 10.93 -0.31
C PHE A 72 -1.87 11.44 0.55
N VAL A 73 -1.70 11.41 1.87
CA VAL A 73 -2.75 11.83 2.82
C VAL A 73 -2.40 13.18 3.42
N ARG A 74 -1.20 13.30 4.01
CA ARG A 74 -0.71 14.54 4.63
C ARG A 74 0.78 14.47 4.93
N LYS A 75 1.34 15.64 5.21
CA LYS A 75 2.68 15.83 5.77
C LYS A 75 2.57 16.70 7.03
N ASN A 76 3.37 16.39 8.05
CA ASN A 76 3.60 17.29 9.19
C ASN A 76 5.09 17.26 9.55
N GLN A 77 5.80 18.38 9.38
CA GLN A 77 7.25 18.48 9.54
C GLN A 77 7.98 17.38 8.72
N ALA A 78 8.65 16.44 9.38
CA ALA A 78 9.33 15.30 8.77
C ALA A 78 8.44 14.06 8.62
N LEU A 79 7.20 14.06 9.11
CA LEU A 79 6.31 12.90 9.02
C LEU A 79 5.46 12.96 7.76
N TYR A 80 5.57 11.94 6.90
CA TYR A 80 4.75 11.74 5.72
C TYR A 80 3.78 10.60 5.93
N VAL A 81 2.53 10.79 5.49
CA VAL A 81 1.48 9.77 5.62
C VAL A 81 0.91 9.43 4.25
N TYR A 82 0.96 8.16 3.92
CA TYR A 82 0.40 7.60 2.69
C TYR A 82 -0.61 6.52 3.01
N ARG A 83 -1.65 6.42 2.19
CA ARG A 83 -2.53 5.26 2.15
C ARG A 83 -2.03 4.36 1.02
N VAL A 84 -1.70 3.11 1.33
CA VAL A 84 -1.13 2.14 0.38
C VAL A 84 -1.92 0.85 0.43
N ARG A 85 -2.59 0.50 -0.67
CA ARG A 85 -3.39 -0.72 -0.80
C ARG A 85 -2.84 -1.58 -1.94
N PHE A 86 -2.72 -2.87 -1.68
CA PHE A 86 -2.58 -3.88 -2.73
C PHE A 86 -3.96 -4.40 -3.06
N LEU A 87 -4.41 -4.17 -4.28
CA LEU A 87 -5.73 -4.60 -4.74
C LEU A 87 -5.58 -5.92 -5.48
N VAL A 88 -6.37 -6.91 -5.08
CA VAL A 88 -6.53 -8.13 -5.87
C VAL A 88 -7.30 -7.80 -7.15
N PRO A 89 -7.08 -8.54 -8.25
CA PRO A 89 -7.78 -8.29 -9.50
C PRO A 89 -9.26 -8.52 -9.23
N GLN A 90 -10.07 -7.54 -9.62
CA GLN A 90 -11.51 -7.67 -9.61
C GLN A 90 -11.91 -8.67 -10.69
N ARG A 91 -11.82 -9.97 -10.39
CA ARG A 91 -12.60 -10.95 -11.13
C ARG A 91 -14.04 -10.68 -10.74
N LYS A 92 -14.74 -9.89 -11.55
CA LYS A 92 -16.20 -9.78 -11.47
C LYS A 92 -16.75 -11.21 -11.41
N MET A 93 -17.11 -11.68 -10.23
CA MET A 93 -18.32 -12.45 -10.11
C MET A 93 -19.42 -11.42 -10.28
N PHE A 94 -20.36 -11.66 -11.19
CA PHE A 94 -21.53 -10.80 -11.33
C PHE A 94 -22.07 -10.47 -9.95
N CYS A 95 -22.38 -9.18 -9.68
CA CYS A 95 -23.17 -8.85 -8.51
C CYS A 95 -24.52 -9.55 -8.70
N CYS A 96 -24.72 -10.66 -7.97
CA CYS A 96 -25.93 -11.48 -8.06
C CYS A 96 -27.12 -10.85 -7.32
N GLY A 97 -26.95 -9.68 -6.70
CA GLY A 97 -28.00 -9.00 -5.94
C GLY A 97 -28.21 -9.49 -4.51
N ASN A 98 -27.44 -10.48 -4.04
CA ASN A 98 -27.65 -11.13 -2.74
C ASN A 98 -26.89 -10.51 -1.55
N LEU A 99 -26.44 -9.25 -1.63
CA LEU A 99 -25.71 -8.55 -0.55
C LEU A 99 -24.55 -9.35 0.08
N CYS A 100 -23.64 -9.90 -0.71
CA CYS A 100 -22.47 -10.61 -0.18
C CYS A 100 -21.44 -9.64 0.43
N ASP A 101 -20.78 -10.06 1.51
CA ASP A 101 -19.80 -9.27 2.27
C ASP A 101 -18.60 -8.75 1.43
N ASP A 102 -18.27 -9.43 0.33
CA ASP A 102 -17.16 -9.09 -0.58
C ASP A 102 -17.61 -8.31 -1.84
N CYS A 103 -18.83 -7.81 -1.89
CA CYS A 103 -19.32 -7.08 -3.05
C CYS A 103 -18.78 -5.64 -3.08
N ILE A 104 -18.00 -5.29 -4.11
CA ILE A 104 -17.61 -3.90 -4.36
C ILE A 104 -18.26 -3.33 -5.61
N ARG A 105 -18.68 -2.06 -5.54
CA ARG A 105 -19.23 -1.33 -6.67
C ARG A 105 -18.18 -1.20 -7.77
N PHE A 106 -18.48 -1.69 -8.98
CA PHE A 106 -17.65 -1.45 -10.15
C PHE A 106 -17.67 0.03 -10.51
N THR A 107 -16.55 0.72 -10.32
CA THR A 107 -16.33 2.07 -10.83
C THR A 107 -15.61 1.97 -12.17
N GLN A 108 -16.17 2.56 -13.23
CA GLN A 108 -15.54 2.59 -14.55
C GLN A 108 -14.19 3.36 -14.49
N PRO A 109 -13.22 2.97 -15.34
CA PRO A 109 -11.91 3.62 -15.42
C PRO A 109 -11.99 5.06 -15.96
#